data_AF-A0A927UXK6-F1
#
_entry.id   AF-A0A927UXK6-F1
#
_cell.length_a   1.000
_cell.length_b   1.000
_cell.length_c   1.000
_cell.angle_alpha   90.00
_cell.angle_beta   90.00
_cell.angle_gamma   90.00
#
_symmetry.space_group_name_H-M   'P 1'
#
loop_
_entity.id
_entity.type
_entity.pdbx_description
1 polymer ?
#
loop_
_entity_poly.entity_id
_entity_poly.type
_entity_poly.pdbx_seq_one_letter_code
_entity_poly.pdbx_strand_id
1 'polypeptide(L)'
;MKIDMEKRKLKSWKFFGGIVLLILALALILTLVAVTLSSVIKNKAAIYDNEAEWIREEFYEQNRVYGAMYDRETLRDESYPKTRTFIVRTQEEFDKMFIDENHIEVDFEKEMLLVYTYKATYTRKMKIKRIKEDNGIMEVELDVEKVKLGVGASCSPFQRYVVLKVDKKDITSVEFTIND
;
A
#
# COMPACT_ATOMS: atom_id res chain seq x y z
N MET A 1 4.64 69.27 -19.03
CA MET A 1 3.67 68.16 -19.09
C MET A 1 4.27 66.81 -19.52
N LYS A 2 5.20 66.76 -20.50
CA LYS A 2 5.84 65.50 -20.98
C LYS A 2 6.66 64.71 -19.93
N ILE A 3 7.42 65.41 -19.08
CA ILE A 3 8.33 64.80 -18.08
C ILE A 3 7.57 64.06 -16.95
N ASP A 4 6.39 64.55 -16.58
CA ASP A 4 5.56 63.93 -15.54
C ASP A 4 4.91 62.62 -16.04
N MET A 5 4.65 62.53 -17.35
CA MET A 5 4.04 61.35 -17.98
C MET A 5 5.01 60.17 -18.07
N GLU A 6 6.30 60.40 -18.31
CA GLU A 6 7.33 59.34 -18.31
C GLU A 6 7.60 58.79 -16.90
N LYS A 7 7.65 59.66 -15.88
CA LYS A 7 7.86 59.24 -14.49
C LYS A 7 6.72 58.33 -13.98
N ARG A 8 5.48 58.58 -14.42
CA ARG A 8 4.31 57.74 -14.09
C ARG A 8 4.38 56.36 -14.78
N LYS A 9 4.83 56.29 -16.04
CA LYS A 9 5.03 55.03 -16.75
C LYS A 9 6.14 54.18 -16.11
N LEU A 10 7.25 54.80 -15.72
CA LEU A 10 8.36 54.09 -15.07
C LEU A 10 7.98 53.55 -13.68
N LYS A 11 7.16 54.29 -12.92
CA LYS A 11 6.65 53.86 -11.61
C LYS A 11 5.63 52.72 -11.73
N SER A 12 4.75 52.78 -12.75
CA SER A 12 3.80 51.71 -13.08
C SER A 12 4.51 50.41 -13.48
N TRP A 13 5.56 50.48 -14.31
CA TRP A 13 6.29 49.29 -14.75
C TRP A 13 7.07 48.60 -13.63
N LYS A 14 7.66 49.37 -12.70
CA LYS A 14 8.29 48.80 -11.50
C LYS A 14 7.27 48.14 -10.57
N PHE A 15 6.06 48.69 -10.48
CA PHE A 15 4.98 48.12 -9.67
C PHE A 15 4.43 46.82 -10.28
N PHE A 16 4.20 46.80 -11.60
CA PHE A 16 3.78 45.60 -12.32
C PHE A 16 4.84 44.50 -12.30
N GLY A 17 6.12 44.85 -12.51
CA GLY A 17 7.22 43.88 -12.44
C GLY A 17 7.36 43.24 -11.05
N GLY A 18 7.17 44.03 -9.98
CA GLY A 18 7.18 43.53 -8.61
C GLY A 18 6.03 42.56 -8.30
N ILE A 19 4.82 42.84 -8.79
CA ILE A 19 3.65 41.97 -8.61
C ILE A 19 3.83 40.64 -9.34
N VAL A 20 4.33 40.66 -10.58
CA VAL A 20 4.58 39.43 -11.36
C VAL A 20 5.63 38.54 -10.70
N LEU A 21 6.71 39.15 -10.17
CA LEU A 21 7.74 38.42 -9.40
C LEU A 21 7.18 37.77 -8.13
N LEU A 22 6.26 38.45 -7.44
CA LEU A 22 5.61 37.94 -6.23
C LEU A 22 4.70 36.74 -6.54
N ILE A 23 3.95 36.78 -7.64
CA ILE A 23 3.09 35.67 -8.10
C ILE A 23 3.94 34.47 -8.49
N LEU A 24 5.04 34.68 -9.22
CA LEU A 24 5.97 33.60 -9.59
C LEU A 24 6.64 32.96 -8.37
N ALA A 25 7.02 33.75 -7.37
CA ALA A 25 7.58 33.23 -6.13
C ALA A 25 6.55 32.41 -5.33
N LEU A 26 5.30 32.87 -5.26
CA LEU A 26 4.20 32.14 -4.62
C LEU A 26 3.89 30.82 -5.34
N ALA A 27 3.87 30.82 -6.68
CA ALA A 27 3.69 29.60 -7.46
C ALA A 27 4.82 28.60 -7.23
N LEU A 28 6.07 29.08 -7.17
CA LEU A 28 7.24 28.23 -6.90
C LEU A 28 7.15 27.59 -5.50
N ILE A 29 6.79 28.37 -4.47
CA ILE A 29 6.60 27.88 -3.09
C ILE A 29 5.49 26.83 -3.03
N LEU A 30 4.35 27.07 -3.70
CA LEU A 30 3.25 26.11 -3.77
C LEU A 30 3.68 24.79 -4.44
N THR A 31 4.46 24.85 -5.52
CA THR A 31 4.99 23.64 -6.16
C THR A 31 6.00 22.90 -5.28
N LEU A 32 6.84 23.60 -4.52
CA LEU A 32 7.80 23.00 -3.60
C LEU A 32 7.09 22.28 -2.43
N VAL A 33 6.00 22.86 -1.91
CA VAL A 33 5.20 22.26 -0.83
C VAL A 33 4.44 21.03 -1.34
N ALA A 34 3.89 21.06 -2.56
CA ALA A 34 3.21 19.91 -3.15
C ALA A 34 4.15 18.72 -3.40
N VAL A 35 5.37 18.98 -3.89
CA VAL A 35 6.36 17.93 -4.15
C VAL A 35 6.85 17.30 -2.83
N THR A 36 7.08 18.09 -1.80
CA THR A 36 7.55 17.58 -0.49
C THR A 36 6.47 16.83 0.30
N LEU A 37 5.18 17.20 0.19
CA LEU A 37 4.09 16.41 0.79
C LEU A 37 3.96 15.01 0.14
N SER A 38 4.13 14.91 -1.19
CA SER A 38 4.03 13.62 -1.89
C SER A 38 5.13 12.63 -1.49
N SER A 39 6.32 13.12 -1.12
CA SER A 39 7.47 12.27 -0.76
C SER A 39 7.53 11.91 0.73
N VAL A 40 6.84 12.65 1.60
CA VAL A 40 6.93 12.51 3.07
C VAL A 40 5.83 11.63 3.67
N ILE A 41 4.83 11.21 2.89
CA ILE A 41 3.95 10.11 3.29
C ILE A 41 4.73 8.79 3.14
N LYS A 42 5.72 8.60 4.02
CA LYS A 42 6.10 7.28 4.50
C LYS A 42 4.85 6.73 5.18
N ASN A 43 3.97 6.09 4.42
CA ASN A 43 2.87 5.31 4.98
C ASN A 43 3.48 4.45 6.08
N LYS A 44 3.00 4.59 7.32
CA LYS A 44 3.42 3.75 8.46
C LYS A 44 2.82 2.35 8.27
N ALA A 45 3.14 1.72 7.15
CA ALA A 45 2.61 0.43 6.80
C ALA A 45 3.37 -0.64 7.59
N ALA A 46 2.67 -1.34 8.47
CA ALA A 46 3.21 -2.52 9.13
C ALA A 46 2.85 -3.76 8.29
N ILE A 47 3.83 -4.65 8.09
CA ILE A 47 3.64 -5.92 7.42
C ILE A 47 3.70 -7.06 8.44
N TYR A 48 2.68 -7.90 8.44
CA TYR A 48 2.64 -9.17 9.13
C TYR A 48 2.56 -10.27 8.08
N ASP A 49 3.44 -11.26 8.17
CA ASP A 49 3.78 -12.11 7.05
C ASP A 49 3.91 -13.57 7.49
N ASN A 50 3.24 -14.45 6.76
CA ASN A 50 3.14 -15.88 7.04
C ASN A 50 2.30 -16.20 8.29
N GLU A 51 1.32 -15.35 8.60
CA GLU A 51 0.47 -15.46 9.80
C GLU A 51 -0.76 -16.33 9.53
N ALA A 52 -0.59 -17.47 8.86
CA ALA A 52 -1.72 -18.38 8.59
C ALA A 52 -2.37 -18.89 9.88
N GLU A 53 -1.58 -19.02 10.95
CA GLU A 53 -2.03 -19.40 12.29
C GLU A 53 -2.94 -18.33 12.94
N TRP A 54 -2.90 -17.08 12.47
CA TRP A 54 -3.78 -16.02 12.97
C TRP A 54 -5.12 -15.96 12.26
N ILE A 55 -5.30 -16.72 11.17
CA ILE A 55 -6.54 -16.75 10.40
C ILE A 55 -7.47 -17.80 11.01
N ARG A 56 -8.74 -17.45 11.23
CA ARG A 56 -9.75 -18.41 11.69
C ARG A 56 -9.88 -19.55 10.68
N GLU A 57 -9.98 -20.77 11.17
CA GLU A 57 -10.07 -21.98 10.35
C GLU A 57 -11.22 -21.90 9.33
N GLU A 58 -12.41 -21.46 9.75
CA GLU A 58 -13.57 -21.31 8.87
C GLU A 58 -13.30 -20.33 7.71
N PHE A 59 -12.63 -19.21 8.00
CA PHE A 59 -12.27 -18.23 6.98
C PHE A 59 -11.20 -18.80 6.03
N TYR A 60 -10.20 -19.48 6.58
CA TYR A 60 -9.13 -20.13 5.82
C TYR A 60 -9.70 -21.14 4.82
N GLU A 61 -10.59 -22.00 5.28
CA GLU A 61 -11.24 -23.06 4.51
C GLU A 61 -12.13 -22.53 3.38
N GLN A 62 -12.89 -21.47 3.64
CA GLN A 62 -13.72 -20.81 2.63
C GLN A 62 -12.91 -20.05 1.57
N ASN A 63 -11.66 -19.70 1.90
CA ASN A 63 -10.80 -18.86 1.07
C ASN A 63 -9.53 -19.57 0.59
N ARG A 64 -9.62 -20.88 0.35
CA ARG A 64 -8.56 -21.67 -0.30
C ARG A 64 -8.17 -21.06 -1.66
N VAL A 65 -6.91 -21.26 -2.04
CA VAL A 65 -6.29 -20.76 -3.26
C VAL A 65 -5.69 -21.91 -4.07
N TYR A 66 -5.77 -21.79 -5.39
CA TYR A 66 -5.26 -22.81 -6.31
C TYR A 66 -3.76 -23.09 -6.12
N GLY A 67 -3.39 -24.36 -6.14
CA GLY A 67 -2.01 -24.83 -6.13
C GLY A 67 -1.34 -24.90 -4.76
N ALA A 68 -2.01 -24.46 -3.68
CA ALA A 68 -1.56 -24.70 -2.31
C ALA A 68 -1.89 -26.13 -1.87
N MET A 69 -1.14 -26.65 -0.89
CA MET A 69 -1.37 -27.96 -0.30
C MET A 69 -2.25 -27.85 0.96
N TYR A 70 -3.31 -28.65 1.01
CA TYR A 70 -4.25 -28.80 2.12
C TYR A 70 -4.39 -30.29 2.43
N ASP A 71 -4.34 -30.69 3.70
CA ASP A 71 -4.52 -32.08 4.11
C ASP A 71 -3.63 -33.09 3.37
N ARG A 72 -2.40 -32.67 3.02
CA ARG A 72 -1.39 -33.42 2.22
C ARG A 72 -1.70 -33.57 0.74
N GLU A 73 -2.75 -32.94 0.23
CA GLU A 73 -3.09 -32.91 -1.18
C GLU A 73 -2.96 -31.50 -1.76
N THR A 74 -2.46 -31.39 -2.98
CA THR A 74 -2.43 -30.11 -3.68
C THR A 74 -3.81 -29.82 -4.27
N LEU A 75 -4.37 -28.66 -3.96
CA LEU A 75 -5.60 -28.20 -4.60
C LEU A 75 -5.34 -27.88 -6.07
N ARG A 76 -5.75 -28.80 -6.95
CA ARG A 76 -5.57 -28.71 -8.41
C ARG A 76 -6.84 -28.33 -9.16
N ASP A 77 -7.92 -28.05 -8.45
CA ASP A 77 -9.14 -27.55 -9.05
C ASP A 77 -8.94 -26.10 -9.49
N GLU A 78 -8.83 -25.89 -10.81
CA GLU A 78 -8.59 -24.58 -11.43
C GLU A 78 -9.76 -23.59 -11.26
N SER A 79 -10.92 -24.03 -10.75
CA SER A 79 -12.01 -23.13 -10.38
C SER A 79 -11.69 -22.25 -9.18
N TYR A 80 -10.72 -22.66 -8.35
CA TYR A 80 -10.26 -21.85 -7.23
C TYR A 80 -9.37 -20.69 -7.70
N PRO A 81 -9.47 -19.51 -7.09
CA PRO A 81 -8.64 -18.37 -7.47
C PRO A 81 -7.19 -18.62 -7.06
N LYS A 82 -6.25 -18.08 -7.85
CA LYS A 82 -4.81 -18.14 -7.54
C LYS A 82 -4.41 -17.26 -6.36
N THR A 83 -5.16 -16.18 -6.17
CA THR A 83 -4.92 -15.14 -5.17
C THR A 83 -6.24 -14.60 -4.69
N ARG A 84 -6.31 -14.12 -3.44
CA ARG A 84 -7.45 -13.36 -2.94
C ARG A 84 -6.96 -12.14 -2.18
N THR A 85 -7.76 -11.08 -2.24
CA THR A 85 -7.47 -9.82 -1.57
C THR A 85 -8.70 -9.37 -0.80
N PHE A 86 -8.49 -8.90 0.42
CA PHE A 86 -9.54 -8.40 1.30
C PHE A 86 -9.15 -7.04 1.86
N ILE A 87 -10.13 -6.15 2.01
CA ILE A 87 -9.96 -4.84 2.64
C ILE A 87 -10.80 -4.86 3.91
N VAL A 88 -10.15 -4.86 5.07
CA VAL A 88 -10.78 -4.94 6.39
C VAL A 88 -10.84 -3.53 6.96
N ARG A 89 -12.05 -2.96 7.05
CA ARG A 89 -12.28 -1.57 7.50
C ARG A 89 -12.97 -1.48 8.85
N THR A 90 -13.46 -2.60 9.36
CA THR A 90 -14.26 -2.68 10.57
C THR A 90 -13.79 -3.79 11.48
N GLN A 91 -14.10 -3.66 12.77
CA GLN A 91 -13.87 -4.71 13.76
C GLN A 91 -14.62 -6.00 13.40
N GLU A 92 -15.85 -5.90 12.89
CA GLU A 92 -16.64 -7.09 12.52
C GLU A 92 -15.98 -7.91 11.39
N GLU A 93 -15.43 -7.24 10.37
CA GLU A 93 -14.69 -7.91 9.29
C GLU A 93 -13.39 -8.54 9.81
N PHE A 94 -12.73 -7.88 10.76
CA PHE A 94 -11.53 -8.39 11.42
C PHE A 94 -11.83 -9.64 12.24
N ASP A 95 -12.85 -9.59 13.09
CA ASP A 95 -13.25 -10.69 13.96
C ASP A 95 -13.69 -11.91 13.17
N LYS A 96 -14.26 -11.73 11.97
CA LYS A 96 -14.60 -12.85 11.06
C LYS A 96 -13.36 -13.54 10.48
N MET A 97 -12.25 -12.84 10.36
CA MET A 97 -11.06 -13.31 9.66
C MET A 97 -9.97 -13.81 10.61
N PHE A 98 -9.76 -13.13 11.74
CA PHE A 98 -8.64 -13.37 12.64
C PHE A 98 -9.07 -13.97 13.98
N ILE A 99 -8.25 -14.87 14.54
CA ILE A 99 -8.40 -15.38 15.92
C ILE A 99 -8.03 -14.31 16.94
N ASP A 100 -8.46 -14.44 18.19
CA ASP A 100 -8.26 -13.40 19.21
C ASP A 100 -6.79 -13.27 19.64
N GLU A 101 -6.00 -14.35 19.52
CA GLU A 101 -4.58 -14.40 19.86
C GLU A 101 -3.65 -13.74 18.83
N ASN A 102 -4.21 -13.13 17.78
CA ASN A 102 -3.41 -12.36 16.84
C ASN A 102 -2.82 -11.11 17.53
N HIS A 103 -1.59 -10.74 17.20
CA HIS A 103 -0.91 -9.59 17.80
C HIS A 103 -1.10 -8.29 16.98
N ILE A 104 -2.19 -8.20 16.21
CA ILE A 104 -2.47 -7.06 15.33
C ILE A 104 -3.38 -6.08 16.06
N GLU A 105 -2.80 -4.99 16.56
CA GLU A 105 -3.58 -3.86 17.11
C GLU A 105 -3.95 -2.89 15.98
N VAL A 106 -5.25 -2.63 15.81
CA VAL A 106 -5.79 -1.73 14.77
C VAL A 106 -6.80 -0.76 15.35
N ASP A 107 -6.60 0.53 15.13
CA ASP A 107 -7.63 1.56 15.37
C ASP A 107 -8.48 1.73 14.10
N PHE A 108 -9.58 0.99 13.96
CA PHE A 108 -10.42 1.02 12.75
C PHE A 108 -11.07 2.38 12.44
N GLU A 109 -10.97 3.37 13.33
CA GLU A 109 -11.37 4.74 13.00
C GLU A 109 -10.31 5.45 12.14
N LYS A 110 -9.04 5.05 12.23
CA LYS A 110 -7.91 5.70 11.55
C LYS A 110 -7.12 4.77 10.64
N GLU A 111 -7.22 3.47 10.84
CA GLU A 111 -6.45 2.42 10.18
C GLU A 111 -7.39 1.43 9.47
N MET A 112 -6.85 0.70 8.50
CA MET A 112 -7.49 -0.43 7.85
C MET A 112 -6.45 -1.52 7.56
N LEU A 113 -6.89 -2.75 7.32
CA LEU A 113 -5.99 -3.83 6.90
C LEU A 113 -6.24 -4.21 5.44
N LEU A 114 -5.14 -4.47 4.73
CA LEU A 114 -5.16 -5.12 3.42
C LEU A 114 -4.62 -6.52 3.61
N VAL A 115 -5.44 -7.52 3.33
CA VAL A 115 -5.09 -8.92 3.51
C VAL A 115 -4.99 -9.57 2.15
N TYR A 116 -3.83 -10.13 1.86
CA TYR A 116 -3.53 -10.80 0.60
C TYR A 116 -3.14 -12.24 0.87
N THR A 117 -3.76 -13.16 0.14
CA THR A 117 -3.43 -14.59 0.22
C THR A 117 -3.13 -15.17 -1.15
N TYR A 118 -2.09 -16.00 -1.19
CA TYR A 118 -1.59 -16.64 -2.41
C TYR A 118 -0.84 -17.92 -2.08
N LYS A 119 -0.59 -18.75 -3.10
CA LYS A 119 0.30 -19.91 -2.98
C LYS A 119 1.77 -19.46 -2.93
N ALA A 120 2.47 -19.84 -1.87
CA ALA A 120 3.92 -19.68 -1.74
C ALA A 120 4.63 -21.04 -1.69
N THR A 121 5.90 -21.07 -2.10
CA THR A 121 6.81 -22.23 -1.95
C THR A 121 8.05 -21.90 -1.11
N TYR A 122 8.13 -20.66 -0.62
CA TYR A 122 9.22 -20.14 0.18
C TYR A 122 8.65 -19.39 1.39
N THR A 123 9.29 -19.57 2.54
CA THR A 123 8.96 -18.88 3.81
C THR A 123 9.81 -17.62 4.03
N ARG A 124 10.46 -17.13 2.97
CA ARG A 124 11.31 -15.93 3.02
C ARG A 124 10.51 -14.71 3.41
N LYS A 125 11.05 -13.88 4.31
CA LYS A 125 10.40 -12.64 4.76
C LYS A 125 10.14 -11.70 3.59
N MET A 126 8.98 -11.07 3.61
CA MET A 126 8.60 -10.04 2.65
C MET A 126 8.85 -8.64 3.22
N LYS A 127 9.14 -7.69 2.34
CA LYS A 127 9.25 -6.27 2.68
C LYS A 127 8.40 -5.47 1.72
N ILE A 128 7.80 -4.40 2.22
CA ILE A 128 7.08 -3.44 1.39
C ILE A 128 8.12 -2.66 0.60
N LYS A 129 8.03 -2.73 -0.73
CA LYS A 129 8.87 -1.95 -1.64
C LYS A 129 8.22 -0.61 -1.98
N ARG A 130 6.94 -0.66 -2.35
CA ARG A 130 6.17 0.52 -2.75
C ARG A 130 4.71 0.33 -2.39
N ILE A 131 4.08 1.41 -1.95
CA ILE A 131 2.61 1.55 -1.90
C ILE A 131 2.28 2.80 -2.69
N LYS A 132 1.44 2.67 -3.71
CA LYS A 132 0.93 3.79 -4.51
C LYS A 132 -0.59 3.73 -4.50
N GLU A 133 -1.22 4.89 -4.52
CA GLU A 133 -2.65 5.02 -4.69
C GLU A 133 -2.92 5.77 -5.99
N ASP A 134 -3.79 5.22 -6.82
CA ASP A 134 -4.16 5.80 -8.12
C ASP A 134 -5.65 5.54 -8.37
N ASN A 135 -6.44 6.61 -8.49
CA ASN A 135 -7.88 6.56 -8.78
C ASN A 135 -8.69 5.57 -7.91
N GLY A 136 -8.40 5.52 -6.60
CA GLY A 136 -9.10 4.62 -5.67
C GLY A 136 -8.65 3.15 -5.74
N ILE A 137 -7.59 2.85 -6.48
CA ILE A 137 -6.90 1.56 -6.49
C ILE A 137 -5.59 1.72 -5.71
N MET A 138 -5.35 0.84 -4.74
CA MET A 138 -4.07 0.80 -4.05
C MET A 138 -3.16 -0.27 -4.66
N GLU A 139 -2.05 0.15 -5.25
CA GLU A 139 -0.99 -0.73 -5.73
C GLU A 139 0.01 -0.99 -4.60
N VAL A 140 0.23 -2.25 -4.27
CA VAL A 140 1.20 -2.69 -3.28
C VAL A 140 2.25 -3.57 -3.95
N GLU A 141 3.49 -3.12 -3.96
CA GLU A 141 4.64 -3.90 -4.39
C GLU A 141 5.39 -4.45 -3.17
N LEU A 142 5.54 -5.78 -3.13
CA LEU A 142 6.29 -6.49 -2.11
C LEU A 142 7.54 -7.13 -2.72
N ASP A 143 8.66 -7.01 -2.02
CA ASP A 143 9.91 -7.70 -2.37
C ASP A 143 10.13 -8.87 -1.39
N VAL A 144 10.47 -10.03 -1.94
CA VAL A 144 10.93 -11.17 -1.15
C VAL A 144 12.41 -11.00 -0.83
N GLU A 145 12.79 -11.20 0.42
CA GLU A 145 14.18 -11.03 0.84
C GLU A 145 15.10 -12.04 0.13
N LYS A 146 16.06 -11.51 -0.64
CA LYS A 146 17.03 -12.32 -1.39
C LYS A 146 18.01 -12.99 -0.44
N VAL A 147 18.07 -14.31 -0.48
CA VAL A 147 19.13 -15.09 0.17
C VAL A 147 20.32 -15.30 -0.77
N LYS A 148 21.50 -15.54 -0.18
CA LYS A 148 22.69 -15.92 -0.95
C LYS A 148 22.39 -17.16 -1.80
N LEU A 149 22.90 -17.16 -3.03
CA LEU A 149 22.82 -18.28 -3.97
C LEU A 149 23.28 -19.58 -3.29
N GLY A 150 22.51 -20.66 -3.45
CA GLY A 150 22.85 -21.99 -2.93
C GLY A 150 22.12 -22.42 -1.64
N VAL A 151 21.33 -21.55 -1.00
CA VAL A 151 20.48 -21.92 0.14
C VAL A 151 19.04 -22.10 -0.35
N GLY A 152 18.69 -23.32 -0.73
CA GLY A 152 17.33 -23.71 -1.09
C GLY A 152 16.51 -23.98 0.16
N ALA A 153 15.59 -23.08 0.51
CA ALA A 153 14.55 -23.32 1.52
C ALA A 153 13.18 -23.43 0.83
N SER A 154 13.09 -24.32 -0.17
CA SER A 154 11.81 -24.62 -0.81
C SER A 154 11.03 -25.55 0.11
N CYS A 155 9.80 -25.18 0.41
CA CYS A 155 8.84 -26.00 1.14
C CYS A 155 7.76 -26.51 0.18
N SER A 156 6.95 -27.46 0.64
CA SER A 156 5.70 -27.81 -0.04
C SER A 156 4.85 -26.57 -0.26
N PRO A 157 4.15 -26.43 -1.40
CA PRO A 157 3.28 -25.28 -1.66
C PRO A 157 2.28 -25.08 -0.52
N PHE A 158 2.19 -23.87 0.02
CA PHE A 158 1.29 -23.55 1.12
C PHE A 158 0.56 -22.24 0.85
N GLN A 159 -0.58 -22.04 1.50
CA GLN A 159 -1.31 -20.79 1.45
C GLN A 159 -0.68 -19.80 2.43
N ARG A 160 -0.17 -18.69 1.90
CA ARG A 160 0.48 -17.65 2.68
C ARG A 160 -0.41 -16.43 2.77
N TYR A 161 -0.61 -15.95 3.99
CA TYR A 161 -1.29 -14.67 4.26
C TYR A 161 -0.26 -13.57 4.51
N VAL A 162 -0.48 -12.44 3.87
CA VAL A 162 0.24 -11.19 4.08
C VAL A 162 -0.77 -10.14 4.50
N VAL A 163 -0.55 -9.53 5.66
CA VAL A 163 -1.43 -8.50 6.22
C VAL A 163 -0.66 -7.19 6.27
N LEU A 164 -1.23 -6.17 5.67
CA LEU A 164 -0.71 -4.80 5.72
C LEU A 164 -1.65 -3.94 6.52
N LYS A 165 -1.14 -3.36 7.61
CA LYS A 165 -1.83 -2.30 8.34
C LYS A 165 -1.47 -0.96 7.72
N VAL A 166 -2.45 -0.19 7.29
CA VAL A 166 -2.28 1.12 6.63
C VAL A 166 -3.27 2.13 7.17
N ASP A 167 -3.03 3.42 6.93
CA ASP A 167 -4.01 4.46 7.23
C ASP A 167 -5.30 4.20 6.45
N LYS A 168 -6.45 4.47 7.08
CA LYS A 168 -7.79 4.28 6.51
C LYS A 168 -7.98 5.21 5.33
N LYS A 169 -8.34 4.62 4.18
CA LYS A 169 -8.54 5.33 2.92
C LYS A 169 -9.78 4.84 2.21
N ASP A 170 -10.37 5.72 1.40
CA ASP A 170 -11.51 5.39 0.56
C ASP A 170 -11.04 4.77 -0.76
N ILE A 171 -10.53 3.56 -0.67
CA ILE A 171 -10.13 2.75 -1.82
C ILE A 171 -11.23 1.76 -2.18
N THR A 172 -11.32 1.38 -3.45
CA THR A 172 -12.27 0.39 -3.95
C THR A 172 -11.64 -0.99 -4.11
N SER A 173 -10.36 -1.03 -4.48
CA SER A 173 -9.63 -2.27 -4.74
C SER A 173 -8.15 -2.12 -4.39
N VAL A 174 -7.47 -3.26 -4.29
CA VAL A 174 -6.04 -3.36 -4.00
C VAL A 174 -5.42 -4.37 -4.95
N GLU A 175 -4.31 -3.99 -5.56
CA GLU A 175 -3.53 -4.83 -6.45
C GLU A 175 -2.16 -5.12 -5.82
N PHE A 176 -1.85 -6.41 -5.67
CA PHE A 176 -0.58 -6.87 -5.11
C PHE A 176 0.34 -7.37 -6.22
N THR A 177 1.58 -6.87 -6.23
CA THR A 177 2.67 -7.38 -7.06
C THR A 177 3.78 -7.89 -6.16
N ILE A 178 4.20 -9.14 -6.36
CA ILE A 178 5.30 -9.76 -5.62
C ILE A 178 6.50 -9.88 -6.56
N ASN A 179 7.63 -9.30 -6.16
CA ASN A 179 8.92 -9.53 -6.80
C ASN A 179 9.72 -10.54 -5.96
N ASP A 180 9.98 -11.73 -6.51
CA ASP A 180 10.87 -12.76 -5.95
C ASP A 180 12.22 -12.76 -6.71
#